data_AF-A0AAP5YEM2-F1
#
_entry.id   AF-A0AAP5YEM2-F1
#
_cell.length_a   1.000
_cell.length_b   1.000
_cell.length_c   1.000
_cell.angle_alpha   90.00
_cell.angle_beta   90.00
_cell.angle_gamma   90.00
#
_symmetry.space_group_name_H-M   'P 1'
#
loop_
_entity.id
_entity.type
_entity.pdbx_description
1 polymer ?
#
loop_
_entity_poly.entity_id
_entity_poly.type
_entity_poly.pdbx_seq_one_letter_code
_entity_poly.pdbx_strand_id
1 'polypeptide(L)'
;QQTMSNNHTLSCYRFLTTANDKDATKAAFVAGVLFVFAPVLWFMPAWFVAAQNIDLLAIYPALEQSANNAAYLYYIQHYMPQGLLGLVMVALVAATIAPLSSTHNRNAGIVVKSLYQVWFNPSATNRQQLMVGKIATIVSGVLATVTALLLASVESYSLFDMMIVFAAFIQMPINIPSLLALVSLKTPNWSGWATVM
;
A
#
# COMPACT_ATOMS: atom_id res chain seq x y z
N GLN A 1 19.08 -0.74 8.11
CA GLN A 1 17.97 -1.52 7.50
C GLN A 1 16.67 -0.69 7.36
N GLN A 2 16.35 0.24 8.26
CA GLN A 2 15.19 1.16 8.09
C GLN A 2 15.38 2.31 7.07
N THR A 3 16.61 2.59 6.64
CA THR A 3 16.89 3.59 5.59
C THR A 3 16.50 3.12 4.18
N MET A 4 16.33 1.81 3.96
CA MET A 4 16.00 1.24 2.65
C MET A 4 14.49 1.12 2.42
N SER A 5 13.68 0.88 3.46
CA SER A 5 12.23 0.78 3.29
C SER A 5 11.56 2.16 3.10
N ASN A 6 12.16 3.23 3.63
CA ASN A 6 11.70 4.61 3.41
C ASN A 6 12.25 5.25 2.13
N ASN A 7 13.26 4.66 1.49
CA ASN A 7 13.82 5.09 0.20
C ASN A 7 13.33 4.22 -0.96
N HIS A 8 12.05 3.84 -0.94
CA HIS A 8 11.44 3.23 -2.10
C HIS A 8 11.23 4.31 -3.16
N THR A 9 11.61 4.06 -4.42
CA THR A 9 11.49 5.02 -5.55
C THR A 9 10.07 5.57 -5.71
N LEU A 10 9.07 4.87 -5.17
CA LEU A 10 7.68 5.31 -5.07
C LEU A 10 7.43 6.46 -4.10
N SER A 11 8.22 6.65 -3.04
CA SER A 11 7.92 7.59 -1.97
C SER A 11 8.86 8.80 -1.98
N CYS A 12 10.05 8.65 -2.57
CA CYS A 12 11.08 9.69 -2.62
C CYS A 12 10.61 10.96 -3.34
N TYR A 13 9.72 10.86 -4.32
CA TYR A 13 9.22 12.04 -5.05
C TYR A 13 8.50 13.04 -4.14
N ARG A 14 7.96 12.61 -2.99
CA ARG A 14 7.31 13.50 -2.03
C ARG A 14 8.29 14.46 -1.37
N PHE A 15 9.56 14.06 -1.26
CA PHE A 15 10.64 14.95 -0.80
C PHE A 15 11.12 15.89 -1.91
N LEU A 16 10.89 15.56 -3.19
CA LEU A 16 11.20 16.44 -4.31
C LEU A 16 10.13 17.52 -4.54
N THR A 17 8.95 17.37 -3.93
CA THR A 17 7.87 18.38 -3.99
C THR A 17 7.95 19.45 -2.90
N THR A 18 8.91 19.36 -1.97
CA THR A 18 9.10 20.38 -0.94
C THR A 18 9.86 21.58 -1.50
N ALA A 19 9.58 22.77 -0.97
CA ALA A 19 10.21 24.00 -1.44
C ALA A 19 11.74 24.02 -1.24
N ASN A 20 12.24 23.43 -0.15
CA ASN A 20 13.66 23.45 0.22
C ASN A 20 14.10 22.15 0.92
N ASP A 21 15.41 21.84 0.85
CA ASP A 21 16.02 20.66 1.50
C ASP A 21 15.79 20.62 3.02
N LYS A 22 15.75 21.80 3.67
CA LYS A 22 15.48 21.91 5.11
C LYS A 22 14.06 21.43 5.45
N ASP A 23 13.09 21.68 4.57
CA ASP A 23 11.70 21.26 4.79
C ASP A 23 11.54 19.77 4.50
N ALA A 24 12.24 19.23 3.50
CA ALA A 24 12.33 17.78 3.28
C ALA A 24 12.90 17.05 4.52
N THR A 25 13.97 17.59 5.11
CA THR A 25 14.60 17.01 6.31
C THR A 25 13.65 17.04 7.51
N LYS A 26 12.95 18.15 7.74
CA LYS A 26 11.94 18.25 8.80
C LYS A 26 10.79 17.28 8.58
N ALA A 27 10.28 17.17 7.35
CA ALA A 27 9.22 16.22 7.02
C ALA A 27 9.66 14.77 7.27
N ALA A 28 10.88 14.40 6.87
CA ALA A 28 11.46 13.09 7.14
C ALA A 28 11.60 12.82 8.65
N PHE A 29 12.05 13.81 9.42
CA PHE A 29 12.17 13.70 10.87
C PHE A 29 10.81 13.49 11.54
N VAL A 30 9.81 14.31 11.20
CA VAL A 30 8.44 14.18 11.73
C VAL A 30 7.84 12.82 11.37
N ALA A 31 8.01 12.38 10.12
CA ALA A 31 7.58 11.05 9.69
C ALA A 31 8.27 9.95 10.52
N GLY A 32 9.58 10.04 10.72
CA GLY A 32 10.35 9.10 11.53
C GLY A 32 9.86 9.01 12.98
N VAL A 33 9.62 10.16 13.62
CA VAL A 33 9.08 10.21 14.98
C VAL A 33 7.68 9.58 15.04
N LEU A 34 6.79 9.93 14.12
CA LEU A 34 5.45 9.35 14.04
C LEU A 34 5.48 7.83 13.82
N PHE A 35 6.45 7.33 13.06
CA PHE A 35 6.64 5.89 12.84
C PHE A 35 7.01 5.10 14.09
N VAL A 36 7.55 5.75 15.13
CA VAL A 36 7.82 5.08 16.41
C VAL A 36 6.54 4.97 17.25
N PHE A 37 5.71 6.02 17.26
CA PHE A 37 4.50 6.07 18.08
C PHE A 37 3.29 5.40 17.44
N ALA A 38 3.14 5.49 16.12
CA ALA A 38 1.96 4.97 15.41
C ALA A 38 1.78 3.45 15.56
N PRO A 39 2.83 2.60 15.48
CA PRO A 39 2.67 1.16 15.68
C PRO A 39 2.20 0.82 17.10
N VAL A 40 2.71 1.51 18.12
CA VAL A 40 2.31 1.27 19.52
C VAL A 40 0.82 1.59 19.70
N LEU A 41 0.38 2.73 19.17
CA LEU A 41 -1.03 3.12 19.20
C LEU A 41 -1.92 2.16 18.40
N TRP A 42 -1.40 1.62 17.29
CA TRP A 42 -2.06 0.58 16.51
C TRP A 42 -2.17 -0.73 17.30
N PHE A 43 -1.11 -1.29 17.86
CA PHE A 43 -1.20 -2.58 18.56
C PHE A 43 -1.93 -2.53 19.91
N MET A 44 -2.12 -1.35 20.49
CA MET A 44 -2.72 -1.18 21.81
C MET A 44 -4.10 -1.86 21.99
N PRO A 45 -5.11 -1.70 21.11
CA PRO A 45 -6.41 -2.33 21.29
C PRO A 45 -6.34 -3.87 21.21
N ALA A 46 -5.53 -4.40 20.28
CA ALA A 46 -5.36 -5.83 20.13
C ALA A 46 -4.65 -6.46 21.35
N TRP A 47 -3.61 -5.80 21.88
CA TRP A 47 -2.94 -6.23 23.11
C TRP A 47 -3.85 -6.17 24.33
N PHE A 48 -4.69 -5.13 24.43
CA PHE A 48 -5.64 -5.02 25.52
C PHE A 48 -6.64 -6.19 25.51
N VAL A 49 -7.23 -6.49 24.35
CA VAL A 49 -8.18 -7.61 24.20
C VAL A 49 -7.50 -8.95 24.47
N ALA A 50 -6.27 -9.14 23.96
CA ALA A 50 -5.49 -10.35 24.22
C ALA A 50 -5.16 -10.55 25.71
N ALA A 51 -4.82 -9.47 26.43
CA ALA A 51 -4.51 -9.52 27.87
C ALA A 51 -5.72 -9.94 28.73
N GLN A 52 -6.94 -9.75 28.23
CA GLN A 52 -8.18 -10.17 28.90
C GLN A 52 -8.58 -11.63 28.58
N ASN A 53 -7.81 -12.35 27.75
CA ASN A 53 -8.10 -13.73 27.30
C ASN A 53 -9.50 -13.89 26.70
N ILE A 54 -9.94 -12.92 25.90
CA ILE A 54 -11.27 -12.91 25.31
C ILE A 54 -11.31 -13.85 24.10
N ASP A 55 -12.24 -14.79 24.12
CA ASP A 55 -12.47 -15.71 23.01
C ASP A 55 -13.27 -15.02 21.88
N LEU A 56 -12.56 -14.46 20.92
CA LEU A 56 -13.15 -13.79 19.76
C LEU A 56 -13.88 -14.75 18.80
N LEU A 57 -13.54 -16.04 18.81
CA LEU A 57 -14.19 -17.04 17.96
C LEU A 57 -15.62 -17.32 18.45
N ALA A 58 -15.81 -17.37 19.77
CA ALA A 58 -17.14 -17.51 20.37
C ALA A 58 -18.04 -16.28 20.09
N ILE A 59 -17.45 -15.09 20.01
CA ILE A 59 -18.19 -13.83 19.84
C ILE A 59 -18.49 -13.53 18.36
N TYR A 60 -17.55 -13.84 17.47
CA TYR A 60 -17.68 -13.61 16.03
C TYR A 60 -17.53 -14.92 15.24
N PRO A 61 -18.47 -15.88 15.39
CA PRO A 61 -18.37 -17.19 14.75
C PRO A 61 -18.37 -17.10 13.21
N ALA A 62 -19.00 -16.07 12.65
CA ALA A 62 -19.04 -15.82 11.21
C ALA A 62 -17.68 -15.49 10.57
N LEU A 63 -16.65 -15.21 11.38
CA LEU A 63 -15.30 -14.92 10.90
C LEU A 63 -14.39 -16.16 10.89
N GLU A 64 -14.81 -17.28 11.47
CA GLU A 64 -14.06 -18.54 11.52
C GLU A 64 -12.56 -18.33 11.86
N GLN A 65 -11.65 -18.76 10.98
CA GLN A 65 -10.19 -18.61 11.16
C GLN A 65 -9.73 -17.14 11.24
N SER A 66 -10.55 -16.21 10.77
CA SER A 66 -10.28 -14.77 10.80
C SER A 66 -10.84 -14.07 12.06
N ALA A 67 -11.41 -14.78 13.02
CA ALA A 67 -12.00 -14.19 14.24
C ALA A 67 -10.99 -13.34 15.04
N ASN A 68 -9.71 -13.70 15.04
CA ASN A 68 -8.65 -12.92 15.69
C ASN A 68 -8.48 -11.50 15.09
N ASN A 69 -8.88 -11.30 13.83
CA ASN A 69 -8.82 -9.98 13.18
C ASN A 69 -9.88 -9.01 13.76
N ALA A 70 -10.87 -9.51 14.51
CA ALA A 70 -11.93 -8.70 15.11
C ALA A 70 -11.56 -8.07 16.47
N ALA A 71 -10.33 -8.26 16.97
CA ALA A 71 -9.91 -7.70 18.27
C ALA A 71 -10.14 -6.18 18.37
N TYR A 72 -9.82 -5.46 17.29
CA TYR A 72 -10.07 -4.02 17.20
C TYR A 72 -11.54 -3.65 17.26
N LEU A 73 -12.37 -4.40 16.52
CA LEU A 73 -13.82 -4.18 16.49
C LEU A 73 -14.42 -4.42 17.88
N TYR A 74 -14.00 -5.49 18.55
CA TYR A 74 -14.42 -5.82 19.90
C TYR A 74 -14.09 -4.71 20.89
N TYR A 75 -12.85 -4.19 20.86
CA TYR A 75 -12.41 -3.12 21.73
C TYR A 75 -13.27 -1.86 21.59
N ILE A 76 -13.57 -1.46 20.34
CA ILE A 76 -14.37 -0.27 20.05
C ILE A 76 -15.83 -0.47 20.50
N GLN A 77 -16.38 -1.67 20.35
CA GLN A 77 -17.76 -1.95 20.74
C GLN A 77 -17.97 -1.92 22.26
N HIS A 78 -16.98 -2.37 23.04
CA HIS A 78 -17.15 -2.59 24.48
C HIS A 78 -16.50 -1.53 25.38
N TYR A 79 -15.45 -0.86 24.91
CA TYR A 79 -14.64 0.05 25.74
C TYR A 79 -14.66 1.51 25.27
N MET A 80 -15.29 1.82 24.14
CA MET A 80 -15.36 3.18 23.59
C MET A 80 -16.78 3.74 23.65
N PRO A 81 -16.94 5.07 23.75
CA PRO A 81 -18.25 5.70 23.85
C PRO A 81 -19.13 5.46 22.61
N GLN A 82 -20.44 5.48 22.83
CA GLN A 82 -21.43 5.32 21.76
C GLN A 82 -21.23 6.39 20.66
N GLY A 83 -21.33 5.97 19.40
CA GLY A 83 -21.11 6.82 18.22
C GLY A 83 -19.68 6.76 17.66
N LEU A 84 -18.69 6.33 18.44
CA LEU A 84 -17.30 6.24 17.95
C LEU A 84 -17.09 5.07 16.98
N LEU A 85 -17.88 4.00 17.09
CA LEU A 85 -17.87 2.89 16.15
C LEU A 85 -18.09 3.37 14.71
N GLY A 86 -19.08 4.24 14.49
CA GLY A 86 -19.36 4.81 13.17
C GLY A 86 -18.19 5.65 12.66
N LEU A 87 -17.58 6.47 13.53
CA LEU A 87 -16.41 7.27 13.19
C LEU A 87 -15.22 6.40 12.77
N VAL A 88 -14.94 5.31 13.50
CA VAL A 88 -13.86 4.40 13.15
C VAL A 88 -14.14 3.68 11.84
N MET A 89 -15.37 3.20 11.61
CA MET A 89 -15.73 2.56 10.34
C MET A 89 -15.53 3.51 9.15
N VAL A 90 -15.94 4.77 9.27
CA VAL A 90 -15.68 5.80 8.23
C VAL A 90 -14.18 6.06 8.07
N ALA A 91 -13.43 6.14 9.18
CA ALA A 91 -11.98 6.33 9.13
C ALA A 91 -11.25 5.16 8.46
N LEU A 92 -11.68 3.91 8.68
CA LEU A 92 -11.11 2.73 8.04
C LEU A 92 -11.34 2.73 6.52
N VAL A 93 -12.56 3.10 6.09
CA VAL A 93 -12.88 3.27 4.67
C VAL A 93 -12.02 4.37 4.05
N ALA A 94 -11.93 5.53 4.70
CA ALA A 94 -11.10 6.65 4.24
C ALA A 94 -9.61 6.28 4.17
N ALA A 95 -9.09 5.59 5.19
CA ALA A 95 -7.72 5.10 5.25
C ALA A 95 -7.41 4.08 4.15
N THR A 96 -8.41 3.33 3.67
CA THR A 96 -8.26 2.39 2.55
C THR A 96 -8.27 3.11 1.19
N ILE A 97 -9.16 4.11 1.03
CA ILE A 97 -9.31 4.86 -0.22
C ILE A 97 -8.08 5.74 -0.51
N ALA A 98 -7.45 6.32 0.52
CA ALA A 98 -6.34 7.25 0.33
C ALA A 98 -5.13 6.60 -0.39
N PRO A 99 -4.57 5.46 0.06
CA PRO A 99 -3.51 4.76 -0.67
C PRO A 99 -3.98 4.24 -2.04
N LEU A 100 -5.21 3.73 -2.13
CA LEU A 100 -5.77 3.18 -3.37
C LEU A 100 -5.82 4.25 -4.47
N SER A 101 -6.36 5.43 -4.16
CA SER A 101 -6.45 6.55 -5.10
C SER A 101 -5.07 7.02 -5.58
N SER A 102 -4.09 7.07 -4.68
CA SER A 102 -2.70 7.43 -5.03
C SER A 102 -2.07 6.41 -5.99
N THR A 103 -2.30 5.11 -5.75
CA THR A 103 -1.78 4.02 -6.58
C THR A 103 -2.43 4.01 -7.96
N HIS A 104 -3.76 4.16 -8.03
CA HIS A 104 -4.48 4.27 -9.30
C HIS A 104 -4.02 5.47 -10.12
N ASN A 105 -3.87 6.65 -9.49
CA ASN A 105 -3.41 7.85 -10.18
C ASN A 105 -1.99 7.68 -10.71
N ARG A 106 -1.10 7.04 -9.93
CA ARG A 106 0.27 6.74 -10.36
C ARG A 106 0.28 5.78 -11.56
N ASN A 107 -0.50 4.71 -11.51
CA ASN A 107 -0.59 3.74 -12.59
C ASN A 107 -1.15 4.37 -13.87
N ALA A 108 -2.19 5.20 -13.76
CA ALA A 108 -2.71 5.96 -14.90
C ALA A 108 -1.66 6.89 -15.51
N GLY A 109 -0.88 7.58 -14.69
CA GLY A 109 0.25 8.41 -15.14
C GLY A 109 1.31 7.60 -15.89
N ILE A 110 1.67 6.42 -15.38
CA ILE A 110 2.62 5.50 -16.04
C ILE A 110 2.09 5.05 -17.39
N VAL A 111 0.81 4.64 -17.48
CA VAL A 111 0.18 4.24 -18.75
C VAL A 111 0.18 5.38 -19.75
N VAL A 112 -0.16 6.59 -19.34
CA VAL A 112 -0.18 7.76 -20.22
C VAL A 112 1.24 8.10 -20.71
N LYS A 113 2.21 8.22 -19.81
CA LYS A 113 3.57 8.66 -20.13
C LYS A 113 4.40 7.59 -20.84
N SER A 114 4.30 6.34 -20.41
CA SER A 114 5.21 5.27 -20.85
C SER A 114 4.63 4.44 -22.00
N LEU A 115 3.30 4.33 -22.10
CA LEU A 115 2.65 3.58 -23.18
C LEU A 115 2.02 4.51 -24.20
N TYR A 116 1.08 5.36 -23.79
CA TYR A 116 0.30 6.17 -24.73
C TYR A 116 1.15 7.19 -25.48
N GLN A 117 1.97 7.99 -24.79
CA GLN A 117 2.82 8.97 -25.46
C GLN A 117 3.92 8.33 -26.31
N VAL A 118 4.55 7.27 -25.83
CA VAL A 118 5.68 6.66 -26.55
C VAL A 118 5.21 5.88 -27.79
N TRP A 119 4.11 5.13 -27.70
CA TRP A 119 3.71 4.18 -28.74
C TRP A 119 2.57 4.65 -29.64
N PHE A 120 1.69 5.54 -29.14
CA PHE A 120 0.47 5.91 -29.87
C PHE A 120 0.44 7.38 -30.30
N ASN A 121 0.75 8.32 -29.40
CA ASN A 121 0.71 9.74 -29.72
C ASN A 121 1.74 10.56 -28.92
N PRO A 122 2.97 10.73 -29.45
CA PRO A 122 4.03 11.50 -28.81
C PRO A 122 3.67 12.96 -28.52
N SER A 123 2.82 13.55 -29.37
CA SER A 123 2.39 14.95 -29.27
C SER A 123 1.01 15.11 -28.62
N ALA A 124 0.58 14.14 -27.81
CA ALA A 124 -0.74 14.15 -27.18
C ALA A 124 -0.97 15.41 -26.33
N THR A 125 -2.09 16.09 -26.58
CA THR A 125 -2.51 17.27 -25.80
C THR A 125 -2.86 16.90 -24.36
N ASN A 126 -2.86 17.89 -23.45
CA ASN A 126 -3.23 17.66 -22.04
C ASN A 126 -4.64 17.07 -21.88
N ARG A 127 -5.59 17.44 -22.75
CA ARG A 127 -6.95 16.88 -22.74
C ARG A 127 -6.96 15.40 -23.12
N GLN A 128 -6.20 15.01 -24.13
CA GLN A 128 -6.06 13.61 -24.55
C GLN A 128 -5.38 12.77 -23.47
N GLN A 129 -4.30 13.29 -22.88
CA GLN A 129 -3.60 12.65 -21.76
C GLN A 129 -4.53 12.41 -20.57
N LEU A 130 -5.35 13.41 -20.20
CA LEU A 130 -6.33 13.27 -19.10
C LEU A 130 -7.41 12.23 -19.43
N MET A 131 -7.92 12.21 -20.66
CA MET A 131 -8.94 11.25 -21.07
C MET A 131 -8.41 9.81 -21.03
N VAL A 132 -7.21 9.57 -21.56
CA VAL A 132 -6.55 8.25 -21.50
C VAL A 132 -6.24 7.86 -20.06
N GLY A 133 -5.80 8.80 -19.22
CA GLY A 133 -5.60 8.56 -17.80
C GLY A 133 -6.88 8.11 -17.09
N LYS A 134 -8.02 8.77 -17.34
CA LYS A 134 -9.32 8.36 -16.79
C LYS A 134 -9.73 6.95 -17.22
N ILE A 135 -9.54 6.63 -18.50
CA ILE A 135 -9.84 5.29 -19.04
C ILE A 135 -8.93 4.24 -18.37
N ALA A 136 -7.62 4.51 -18.27
CA ALA A 136 -6.67 3.62 -17.62
C ALA A 136 -7.04 3.37 -16.14
N THR A 137 -7.48 4.40 -15.42
CA THR A 137 -7.98 4.27 -14.04
C THR A 137 -9.20 3.36 -13.96
N ILE A 138 -10.19 3.52 -14.85
CA ILE A 138 -11.40 2.68 -14.85
C ILE A 138 -11.03 1.23 -15.18
N VAL A 139 -10.23 0.99 -16.23
CA VAL A 139 -9.82 -0.35 -16.64
C VAL A 139 -9.03 -1.05 -15.54
N SER A 140 -8.05 -0.38 -14.94
CA SER A 140 -7.28 -0.94 -13.84
C SER A 140 -8.14 -1.18 -12.59
N GLY A 141 -9.13 -0.33 -12.32
CA GLY A 141 -10.12 -0.55 -11.25
C GLY A 141 -10.96 -1.80 -11.47
N VAL A 142 -11.50 -1.99 -12.69
CA VAL A 142 -12.29 -3.19 -13.04
C VAL A 142 -11.42 -4.44 -12.90
N LEU A 143 -10.20 -4.43 -13.44
CA LEU A 143 -9.27 -5.56 -13.31
C LEU A 143 -8.97 -5.88 -11.84
N ALA A 144 -8.68 -4.86 -11.03
CA ALA A 144 -8.41 -5.05 -9.60
C ALA A 144 -9.62 -5.65 -8.86
N THR A 145 -10.84 -5.19 -9.15
CA THR A 145 -12.07 -5.74 -8.55
C THR A 145 -12.28 -7.20 -8.96
N VAL A 146 -12.10 -7.53 -10.24
CA VAL A 146 -12.22 -8.92 -10.72
C VAL A 146 -11.19 -9.82 -10.04
N THR A 147 -9.93 -9.39 -9.97
CA THR A 147 -8.88 -10.15 -9.26
C THR A 147 -9.20 -10.30 -7.77
N ALA A 148 -9.71 -9.25 -7.11
CA ALA A 148 -10.10 -9.31 -5.70
C ALA A 148 -11.22 -10.33 -5.46
N LEU A 149 -12.24 -10.38 -6.34
CA LEU A 149 -13.31 -11.38 -6.26
C LEU A 149 -12.79 -12.81 -6.45
N LEU A 150 -11.84 -13.00 -7.37
CA LEU A 150 -11.20 -14.31 -7.57
C LEU A 150 -10.41 -14.72 -6.31
N LEU A 151 -9.61 -13.82 -5.73
CA LEU A 151 -8.87 -14.11 -4.50
C LEU A 151 -9.79 -14.37 -3.30
N ALA A 152 -10.92 -13.67 -3.20
CA ALA A 152 -11.90 -13.88 -2.14
C ALA A 152 -12.57 -15.28 -2.21
N SER A 153 -12.55 -15.93 -3.37
CA SER A 153 -13.06 -17.31 -3.52
C SER A 153 -12.10 -18.41 -3.06
N VAL A 154 -10.86 -18.06 -2.67
CA VAL A 154 -9.84 -19.01 -2.21
C VAL A 154 -9.90 -19.13 -0.68
N GLU A 155 -10.48 -20.24 -0.19
CA GLU A 155 -10.71 -20.46 1.26
C GLU A 155 -9.46 -20.94 2.04
N SER A 156 -8.38 -21.34 1.36
CA SER A 156 -7.28 -22.09 1.99
C SER A 156 -6.17 -21.25 2.64
N TYR A 157 -6.11 -19.94 2.39
CA TYR A 157 -5.09 -19.05 2.95
C TYR A 157 -5.70 -17.76 3.50
N SER A 158 -5.12 -17.23 4.57
CA SER A 158 -5.43 -15.87 5.03
C SER A 158 -5.08 -14.86 3.93
N LEU A 159 -5.94 -13.87 3.70
CA LEU A 159 -5.68 -12.79 2.74
C LEU A 159 -4.36 -12.06 3.04
N PHE A 160 -4.00 -11.97 4.32
CA PHE A 160 -2.74 -11.36 4.75
C PHE A 160 -1.52 -12.16 4.28
N ASP A 161 -1.57 -13.49 4.40
CA ASP A 161 -0.47 -14.37 3.98
C ASP A 161 -0.31 -14.35 2.46
N MET A 162 -1.43 -14.40 1.72
CA MET A 162 -1.41 -14.25 0.26
C MET A 162 -0.75 -12.92 -0.14
N MET A 163 -1.12 -11.82 0.52
CA MET A 163 -0.53 -10.50 0.25
C MET A 163 0.98 -10.50 0.47
N ILE A 164 1.47 -11.08 1.57
CA ILE A 164 2.91 -11.16 1.87
C ILE A 164 3.63 -11.98 0.80
N VAL A 165 3.09 -13.14 0.43
CA VAL A 165 3.70 -14.03 -0.57
C VAL A 165 3.81 -13.32 -1.92
N PHE A 166 2.72 -12.73 -2.42
CA PHE A 166 2.74 -11.96 -3.67
C PHE A 166 3.71 -10.78 -3.61
N ALA A 167 3.71 -10.04 -2.50
CA ALA A 167 4.61 -8.92 -2.31
C ALA A 167 6.09 -9.37 -2.32
N ALA A 168 6.41 -10.51 -1.72
CA ALA A 168 7.76 -11.06 -1.71
C ALA A 168 8.21 -11.46 -3.13
N PHE A 169 7.34 -12.14 -3.90
CA PHE A 169 7.64 -12.55 -5.27
C PHE A 169 7.92 -11.37 -6.21
N ILE A 170 7.19 -10.26 -6.09
CA ILE A 170 7.38 -9.08 -6.95
C ILE A 170 8.59 -8.25 -6.49
N GLN A 171 8.80 -8.08 -5.18
CA GLN A 171 9.88 -7.25 -4.66
C GLN A 171 11.26 -7.88 -4.81
N MET A 172 11.36 -9.22 -4.75
CA MET A 172 12.64 -9.92 -4.80
C MET A 172 13.41 -9.67 -6.11
N PRO A 173 12.82 -9.79 -7.32
CA PRO A 173 13.45 -9.42 -8.59
C PRO A 173 13.85 -7.95 -8.70
N ILE A 174 13.08 -7.03 -8.10
CA ILE A 174 13.31 -5.58 -8.19
C ILE A 174 14.47 -5.14 -7.29
N ASN A 175 14.62 -5.80 -6.13
CA ASN A 175 15.64 -5.44 -5.15
C ASN A 175 17.06 -5.88 -5.58
N ILE A 176 17.19 -6.98 -6.33
CA ILE A 176 18.51 -7.50 -6.76
C ILE A 176 19.28 -6.48 -7.64
N PRO A 177 18.71 -5.91 -8.72
CA PRO A 177 19.37 -4.84 -9.49
C PRO A 177 19.62 -3.58 -8.68
N SER A 178 18.67 -3.21 -7.82
CA SER A 178 18.77 -2.00 -7.01
C SER A 178 19.96 -2.08 -6.04
N LEU A 179 20.22 -3.27 -5.47
CA LEU A 179 21.40 -3.53 -4.64
C LEU A 179 22.70 -3.61 -5.46
N LEU A 180 22.66 -4.24 -6.64
CA LEU A 180 23.81 -4.30 -7.56
C LEU A 180 24.25 -2.92 -8.04
N ALA A 181 23.30 -2.01 -8.31
CA ALA A 181 23.56 -0.64 -8.74
C ALA A 181 24.25 0.21 -7.67
N LEU A 182 24.12 -0.13 -6.38
CA LEU A 182 24.82 0.57 -5.29
C LEU A 182 26.30 0.19 -5.19
N VAL A 183 26.66 -1.03 -5.60
CA VAL A 183 28.03 -1.55 -5.54
C VAL A 183 28.76 -1.35 -6.87
N SER A 184 28.03 -1.40 -8.00
CA SER A 184 28.58 -1.21 -9.34
C SER A 184 27.89 -0.07 -10.07
N LEU A 185 28.58 1.06 -10.18
CA LEU A 185 28.13 2.25 -10.93
C LEU A 185 28.19 2.05 -12.47
N LYS A 186 28.66 0.88 -12.95
CA LYS A 186 28.79 0.54 -14.38
C LYS A 186 27.94 -0.69 -14.73
N THR A 187 26.65 -0.66 -14.43
CA THR A 187 25.71 -1.70 -14.85
C THR A 187 25.30 -1.51 -16.31
N PRO A 188 25.46 -2.53 -17.20
CA PRO A 188 24.95 -2.48 -18.56
C PRO A 188 23.41 -2.36 -18.60
N ASN A 189 22.85 -1.75 -19.65
CA ASN A 189 21.40 -1.54 -19.82
C ASN A 189 20.57 -2.83 -19.75
N TRP A 190 21.17 -4.00 -20.01
CA TRP A 190 20.50 -5.31 -19.95
C TRP A 190 20.47 -5.93 -18.55
N SER A 191 21.26 -5.43 -17.59
CA SER A 191 21.36 -6.03 -16.25
C SER A 191 20.03 -6.06 -15.49
N GLY A 192 19.15 -5.09 -15.70
CA GLY A 192 17.80 -5.08 -15.13
C GLY A 192 16.86 -6.12 -15.75
N TRP A 193 17.15 -6.61 -16.95
CA TRP A 193 16.38 -7.69 -17.59
C TRP A 193 16.80 -9.07 -17.07
N ALA A 194 18.07 -9.24 -16.73
CA ALA A 194 18.62 -10.51 -16.23
C ALA A 194 18.07 -10.94 -14.86
N THR A 195 17.43 -10.03 -14.13
CA THR A 195 16.82 -10.32 -12.82
C THR A 195 15.31 -10.54 -12.89
N VAL A 196 14.68 -10.23 -14.03
CA VAL A 196 13.25 -10.44 -14.28
C VAL A 196 12.99 -11.83 -14.90
N MET A 197 14.02 -12.43 -15.52
CA MET A 197 14.03 -13.84 -15.97
C MET A 197 14.47 -14.76 -14.84
#